data_AF-W0DRK8-F1
#
_entry.id   AF-W0DRK8-F1
#
_cell.length_a   1.000
_cell.length_b   1.000
_cell.length_c   1.000
_cell.angle_alpha   90.00
_cell.angle_beta   90.00
_cell.angle_gamma   90.00
#
_symmetry.space_group_name_H-M   'P 1'
#
loop_
_entity.id
_entity.type
_entity.pdbx_description
1 polymer ?
#
loop_
_entity_poly.entity_id
_entity_poly.type
_entity_poly.pdbx_seq_one_letter_code
_entity_poly.pdbx_strand_id
1 'polypeptide(L)'
;MFNWLKAPFQSTTPVLKPALAGLQQADWLILYASQSGKAKRLAHQTAEQLAPAQVKVLSLGELNPADLVFFKQILFVVATFGDGRAPDAALSFAKKMSKTKVDLTQLNFGLLGLGNRQYDVFCAFGKALNQWLLDHHAQPLFDAVWVDQMDQAAITTWYKLVQSAI
;
A
#
# COMPACT_ATOMS: atom_id res chain seq x y z
N MET A 1 5.59 33.43 -24.20
CA MET A 1 6.49 32.82 -23.20
C MET A 1 5.84 32.96 -21.83
N PHE A 2 5.19 31.91 -21.33
CA PHE A 2 4.65 31.90 -19.96
C PHE A 2 5.53 31.00 -19.10
N ASN A 3 6.20 31.63 -18.13
CA ASN A 3 7.29 31.08 -17.34
C ASN A 3 6.75 30.65 -15.96
N TRP A 4 6.11 29.48 -15.88
CA TRP A 4 5.59 28.91 -14.61
C TRP A 4 6.33 27.64 -14.15
N LEU A 5 7.46 27.29 -14.78
CA LEU A 5 8.27 26.10 -14.48
C LEU A 5 9.39 26.36 -13.44
N LYS A 6 9.09 27.02 -12.31
CA LYS A 6 10.09 27.25 -11.25
C LYS A 6 9.54 27.16 -9.82
N ALA A 7 8.61 26.26 -9.54
CA ALA A 7 8.53 25.76 -8.17
C ALA A 7 9.62 24.69 -8.02
N PRO A 8 10.70 24.91 -7.25
CA PRO A 8 11.71 23.88 -7.04
C PRO A 8 11.06 22.65 -6.41
N PHE A 9 11.40 21.47 -6.93
CA PHE A 9 11.10 20.21 -6.27
C PHE A 9 11.71 20.27 -4.87
N GLN A 10 10.89 20.13 -3.83
CA GLN A 10 11.41 20.01 -2.47
C GLN A 10 11.98 18.59 -2.32
N SER A 11 13.28 18.45 -2.58
CA SER A 11 14.06 17.28 -2.18
C SER A 11 14.23 17.29 -0.66
N THR A 12 13.15 17.02 0.05
CA THR A 12 13.22 16.63 1.45
C THR A 12 13.68 15.18 1.48
N THR A 13 14.89 14.92 2.00
CA THR A 13 15.28 13.57 2.43
C THR A 13 14.15 13.05 3.32
N PRO A 14 13.50 11.92 2.99
CA PRO A 14 12.49 11.37 3.87
C PRO A 14 13.14 11.06 5.23
N VAL A 15 12.42 11.30 6.31
CA VAL A 15 12.85 10.99 7.67
C VAL A 15 11.66 10.32 8.33
N LEU A 16 11.81 9.04 8.71
CA LEU A 16 10.79 8.36 9.50
C LEU A 16 10.56 9.13 10.79
N LYS A 17 9.29 9.35 11.13
CA LYS A 17 8.92 9.91 12.44
C LYS A 17 9.51 9.00 13.53
N PRO A 18 10.04 9.55 14.64
CA PRO A 18 10.63 8.73 15.72
C PRO A 18 9.72 7.60 16.23
N ALA A 19 8.41 7.84 16.28
CA ALA A 19 7.40 6.84 16.68
C ALA A 19 7.33 5.61 15.75
N LEU A 20 7.91 5.69 14.55
CA LEU A 20 7.89 4.65 13.52
C LEU A 20 9.25 3.97 13.33
N ALA A 21 10.29 4.38 14.08
CA ALA A 21 11.64 3.85 13.93
C ALA A 21 11.72 2.33 14.18
N GLY A 22 10.90 1.80 15.08
CA GLY A 22 10.82 0.36 15.36
C GLY A 22 10.25 -0.49 14.22
N LEU A 23 9.70 0.12 13.16
CA LEU A 23 9.18 -0.62 12.01
C LEU A 23 10.28 -1.20 11.12
N GLN A 24 11.49 -0.61 11.14
CA GLN A 24 12.60 -1.08 10.30
C GLN A 24 13.24 -2.38 10.80
N GLN A 25 12.92 -2.81 12.03
CA GLN A 25 13.40 -4.06 12.61
C GLN A 25 12.51 -5.26 12.22
N ALA A 26 11.37 -5.00 11.58
CA ALA A 26 10.47 -6.06 11.12
C ALA A 26 10.86 -6.52 9.71
N ASP A 27 10.78 -7.82 9.47
CA ASP A 27 11.05 -8.38 8.14
C ASP A 27 9.96 -8.00 7.14
N TRP A 28 8.72 -7.82 7.63
CA TRP A 28 7.56 -7.45 6.84
C TRP A 28 6.76 -6.31 7.47
N LEU A 29 6.36 -5.36 6.64
CA LEU A 29 5.36 -4.35 6.98
C LEU A 29 4.08 -4.62 6.18
N ILE A 30 2.93 -4.64 6.85
CA ILE A 30 1.62 -4.71 6.21
C ILE A 30 0.90 -3.38 6.40
N LEU A 31 0.59 -2.73 5.28
CA LEU A 31 -0.10 -1.45 5.26
C LEU A 31 -1.55 -1.66 4.82
N TYR A 32 -2.51 -1.22 5.65
CA TYR A 32 -3.92 -1.31 5.31
C TYR A 32 -4.58 0.05 5.05
N ALA A 33 -5.56 0.08 4.16
CA ALA A 33 -6.49 1.20 4.01
C ALA A 33 -7.92 0.67 4.07
N SER A 34 -8.72 1.13 5.04
CA SER A 34 -10.01 0.51 5.35
C SER A 34 -11.02 1.53 5.88
N GLN A 35 -12.23 1.57 5.31
CA GLN A 35 -13.34 2.38 5.85
C GLN A 35 -14.15 1.59 6.89
N SER A 36 -14.58 0.37 6.54
CA SER A 36 -15.47 -0.45 7.39
C SER A 36 -14.76 -1.58 8.14
N GLY A 37 -13.43 -1.52 8.26
CA GLY A 37 -12.62 -2.54 8.97
C GLY A 37 -12.27 -3.82 8.19
N LYS A 38 -12.87 -4.11 7.02
CA LYS A 38 -12.63 -5.36 6.26
C LYS A 38 -11.16 -5.55 5.85
N ALA A 39 -10.56 -4.54 5.22
CA ALA A 39 -9.16 -4.58 4.80
C ALA A 39 -8.20 -4.64 6.00
N LYS A 40 -8.51 -3.91 7.09
CA LYS A 40 -7.76 -4.01 8.35
C LYS A 40 -7.75 -5.44 8.90
N ARG A 41 -8.91 -6.10 8.94
CA ARG A 41 -9.01 -7.50 9.40
C ARG A 41 -8.17 -8.44 8.54
N LEU A 42 -8.26 -8.33 7.22
CA LEU A 42 -7.45 -9.15 6.30
C LEU A 42 -5.95 -8.90 6.47
N ALA A 43 -5.53 -7.66 6.74
CA ALA A 43 -4.13 -7.34 7.02
C ALA A 43 -3.61 -8.06 8.28
N HIS A 44 -4.40 -8.06 9.38
CA HIS A 44 -4.04 -8.80 10.59
C HIS A 44 -4.04 -10.32 10.35
N GLN A 45 -5.03 -10.85 9.63
CA GLN A 45 -5.05 -12.27 9.26
C GLN A 45 -3.87 -12.66 8.36
N THR A 46 -3.42 -11.75 7.49
CA THR A 46 -2.20 -11.96 6.68
C THR A 46 -0.96 -11.97 7.56
N ALA A 47 -0.86 -11.10 8.57
CA ALA A 47 0.25 -11.12 9.53
C ALA A 47 0.33 -12.44 10.32
N GLU A 48 -0.81 -13.04 10.65
CA GLU A 48 -0.87 -14.36 11.28
C GLU A 48 -0.26 -15.46 10.41
N GLN A 49 -0.27 -15.32 9.07
CA GLN A 49 0.36 -16.26 8.13
C GLN A 49 1.89 -16.11 8.04
N LEU A 50 2.44 -14.93 8.36
CA LEU A 50 3.85 -14.54 8.12
C LEU A 50 4.76 -14.66 9.36
N ALA A 51 4.27 -15.29 10.44
CA ALA A 51 4.84 -15.26 11.78
C ALA A 51 4.79 -13.87 12.46
N PRO A 52 3.85 -13.64 13.42
CA PRO A 52 3.56 -12.31 13.97
C PRO A 52 4.74 -11.53 14.57
N ALA A 53 5.76 -12.21 15.09
CA ALA A 53 6.91 -11.56 15.73
C ALA A 53 7.75 -10.72 14.76
N GLN A 54 7.70 -11.04 13.46
CA GLN A 54 8.51 -10.42 12.40
C GLN A 54 7.68 -9.45 11.52
N VAL A 55 6.41 -9.24 11.88
CA VAL A 55 5.46 -8.48 11.06
C VAL A 55 4.93 -7.29 11.85
N LYS A 56 4.88 -6.12 11.21
CA LYS A 56 4.16 -4.96 11.74
C LYS A 56 2.98 -4.65 10.84
N VAL A 57 1.85 -4.30 11.45
CA VAL A 57 0.62 -3.92 10.74
C VAL A 57 0.30 -2.46 11.07
N LEU A 58 0.12 -1.62 10.06
CA LEU A 58 -0.11 -0.18 10.23
C LEU A 58 -1.18 0.33 9.26
N SER A 59 -1.89 1.38 9.66
CA SER A 59 -2.72 2.12 8.72
C SER A 59 -1.83 2.85 7.70
N LEU A 60 -2.16 2.74 6.41
CA LEU A 60 -1.43 3.40 5.32
C LEU A 60 -1.33 4.92 5.52
N GLY A 61 -2.33 5.52 6.17
CA GLY A 61 -2.36 6.95 6.47
C GLY A 61 -1.34 7.45 7.49
N GLU A 62 -0.66 6.55 8.20
CA GLU A 62 0.35 6.92 9.20
C GLU A 62 1.70 7.27 8.56
N LEU A 63 1.92 6.79 7.33
CA LEU A 63 3.09 7.06 6.51
C LEU A 63 2.81 8.15 5.46
N ASN A 64 3.88 8.71 4.92
CA ASN A 64 3.87 9.40 3.64
C ASN A 64 4.42 8.47 2.55
N PRO A 65 4.12 8.72 1.26
CA PRO A 65 4.65 7.89 0.18
C PRO A 65 6.19 7.85 0.13
N ALA A 66 6.86 8.94 0.53
CA ALA A 66 8.33 9.00 0.58
C ALA A 66 8.93 8.12 1.70
N ASP A 67 8.14 7.80 2.74
CA ASP A 67 8.59 6.95 3.84
C ASP A 67 8.73 5.48 3.41
N LEU A 68 8.14 5.10 2.28
CA LEU A 68 8.23 3.72 1.76
C LEU A 68 9.67 3.30 1.40
N VAL A 69 10.56 4.27 1.13
CA VAL A 69 11.98 3.99 0.84
C VAL A 69 12.68 3.27 2.00
N PHE A 70 12.17 3.35 3.22
CA PHE A 70 12.82 2.77 4.38
C PHE A 70 12.58 1.27 4.57
N PHE A 71 11.75 0.66 3.71
CA PHE A 71 11.31 -0.72 3.85
C PHE A 71 11.69 -1.53 2.62
N LYS A 72 12.04 -2.79 2.83
CA LYS A 72 12.38 -3.74 1.76
C LYS A 72 11.22 -4.63 1.34
N GLN A 73 10.28 -4.87 2.25
CA GLN A 73 9.16 -5.79 2.04
C GLN A 73 7.87 -5.18 2.60
N ILE A 74 6.91 -4.90 1.72
CA ILE A 74 5.59 -4.38 2.12
C ILE A 74 4.46 -5.18 1.48
N LEU A 75 3.46 -5.56 2.28
CA LEU A 75 2.17 -6.03 1.75
C LEU A 75 1.11 -4.94 1.93
N PHE A 76 0.43 -4.57 0.85
CA PHE A 76 -0.64 -3.59 0.86
C PHE A 76 -1.99 -4.30 0.85
N VAL A 77 -2.86 -3.97 1.82
CA VAL A 77 -4.25 -4.48 1.88
C VAL A 77 -5.20 -3.29 1.88
N VAL A 78 -5.67 -2.90 0.70
CA VAL A 78 -6.32 -1.59 0.49
C VAL A 78 -7.72 -1.73 -0.07
N ALA A 79 -8.69 -1.10 0.58
CA ALA A 79 -10.04 -0.97 0.06
C ALA A 79 -10.17 0.26 -0.86
N THR A 80 -11.14 0.20 -1.77
CA THR A 80 -11.64 1.36 -2.51
C THR A 80 -12.95 1.82 -1.88
N PHE A 81 -13.20 3.13 -1.82
CA PHE A 81 -14.40 3.70 -1.22
C PHE A 81 -15.08 4.72 -2.14
N GLY A 82 -16.42 4.75 -2.10
CA GLY A 82 -17.25 5.68 -2.87
C GLY A 82 -16.99 5.59 -4.38
N ASP A 83 -16.69 6.75 -4.96
CA ASP A 83 -16.38 7.05 -6.37
C ASP A 83 -14.99 6.59 -6.83
N GLY A 84 -14.40 5.57 -6.19
CA GLY A 84 -13.09 5.04 -6.56
C GLY A 84 -11.91 5.61 -5.76
N ARG A 85 -12.19 6.36 -4.69
CA ARG A 85 -11.19 7.01 -3.85
C ARG A 85 -10.59 6.06 -2.81
N ALA A 86 -9.49 6.50 -2.20
CA ALA A 86 -8.96 5.91 -0.98
C ALA A 86 -9.98 6.08 0.18
N PRO A 87 -10.02 5.14 1.14
CA PRO A 87 -10.69 5.33 2.43
C PRO A 87 -10.15 6.58 3.16
N ASP A 88 -10.96 7.19 4.02
CA ASP A 88 -10.66 8.50 4.61
C ASP A 88 -9.30 8.52 5.33
N ALA A 89 -9.01 7.45 6.08
CA ALA A 89 -7.75 7.30 6.80
C ALA A 89 -6.52 7.33 5.88
N ALA A 90 -6.64 6.94 4.60
CA ALA A 90 -5.55 6.92 3.62
C ALA A 90 -5.58 8.10 2.63
N LEU A 91 -6.56 9.01 2.73
CA LEU A 91 -6.76 10.09 1.76
C LEU A 91 -5.56 11.04 1.69
N SER A 92 -4.94 11.34 2.83
CA SER A 92 -3.73 12.18 2.90
C SER A 92 -2.54 11.54 2.17
N PHE A 93 -2.34 10.23 2.37
CA PHE A 93 -1.34 9.45 1.64
C PHE A 93 -1.60 9.51 0.13
N ALA A 94 -2.83 9.21 -0.29
CA ALA A 94 -3.23 9.17 -1.69
C ALA A 94 -3.00 10.52 -2.41
N LYS A 95 -3.35 11.65 -1.76
CA LYS A 95 -3.10 13.00 -2.30
C LYS A 95 -1.62 13.27 -2.50
N LYS A 96 -0.76 12.78 -1.61
CA LYS A 96 0.69 12.99 -1.68
C LYS A 96 1.37 12.15 -2.76
N MET A 97 0.81 11.00 -3.16
CA MET A 97 1.40 10.14 -4.21
C MET A 97 1.72 10.94 -5.49
N SER A 98 0.78 11.76 -5.96
CA SER A 98 0.95 12.60 -7.16
C SER A 98 2.07 13.66 -7.07
N LYS A 99 2.51 13.99 -5.85
CA LYS A 99 3.52 15.03 -5.58
C LYS A 99 4.86 14.46 -5.12
N THR A 100 4.90 13.17 -4.81
CA THR A 100 6.10 12.49 -4.34
C THR A 100 6.84 11.89 -5.52
N LYS A 101 8.15 12.13 -5.58
CA LYS A 101 9.09 11.34 -6.38
C LYS A 101 10.04 10.65 -5.42
N VAL A 102 10.14 9.34 -5.49
CA VAL A 102 10.98 8.52 -4.63
C VAL A 102 11.46 7.29 -5.41
N ASP A 103 12.69 6.87 -5.18
CA ASP A 103 13.18 5.61 -5.77
C ASP A 103 12.85 4.46 -4.82
N LEU A 104 12.01 3.53 -5.28
CA LEU A 104 11.59 2.34 -4.54
C LEU A 104 12.21 1.06 -5.11
N THR A 105 13.33 1.15 -5.84
CA THR A 105 14.01 -0.03 -6.44
C THR A 105 14.30 -1.15 -5.44
N GLN A 106 14.52 -0.83 -4.16
CA GLN A 106 14.77 -1.82 -3.11
C GLN A 106 13.51 -2.42 -2.46
N LEU A 107 12.33 -1.91 -2.79
CA LEU A 107 11.06 -2.32 -2.20
C LEU A 107 10.45 -3.46 -3.03
N ASN A 108 10.38 -4.64 -2.43
CA ASN A 108 9.50 -5.71 -2.90
C ASN A 108 8.11 -5.54 -2.28
N PHE A 109 7.05 -5.72 -3.07
CA PHE A 109 5.70 -5.56 -2.57
C PHE A 109 4.69 -6.57 -3.10
N GLY A 110 3.66 -6.85 -2.29
CA GLY A 110 2.44 -7.54 -2.70
C GLY A 110 1.23 -6.65 -2.48
N LEU A 111 0.19 -6.75 -3.30
CA LEU A 111 -0.99 -5.90 -3.17
C LEU A 111 -2.29 -6.71 -3.27
N LEU A 112 -3.15 -6.53 -2.26
CA LEU A 112 -4.53 -7.00 -2.21
C LEU A 112 -5.47 -5.78 -2.25
N GLY A 113 -6.14 -5.60 -3.39
CA GLY A 113 -7.13 -4.53 -3.56
C GLY A 113 -8.54 -5.05 -3.34
N LEU A 114 -9.30 -4.42 -2.44
CA LEU A 114 -10.71 -4.71 -2.21
C LEU A 114 -11.59 -3.67 -2.93
N GLY A 115 -12.58 -4.15 -3.67
CA GLY A 115 -13.56 -3.33 -4.36
C GLY A 115 -14.92 -3.99 -4.40
N ASN A 116 -15.83 -3.46 -5.21
CA ASN A 116 -17.09 -4.10 -5.54
C ASN A 116 -17.38 -3.83 -7.02
N ARG A 117 -17.60 -4.89 -7.80
CA ARG A 117 -17.87 -4.81 -9.25
C ARG A 117 -19.21 -4.17 -9.61
N GLN A 118 -20.10 -3.99 -8.63
CA GLN A 118 -21.34 -3.22 -8.80
C GLN A 118 -21.09 -1.71 -9.00
N TYR A 119 -19.87 -1.24 -8.73
CA TYR A 119 -19.45 0.13 -9.00
C TYR A 119 -18.57 0.18 -10.25
N ASP A 120 -18.69 1.27 -11.01
CA ASP A 120 -17.98 1.48 -12.27
C ASP A 120 -16.46 1.35 -12.14
N VAL A 121 -15.93 1.73 -10.97
CA VAL A 121 -14.50 1.88 -10.70
C VAL A 121 -13.98 0.78 -9.76
N PHE A 122 -14.07 -0.47 -10.22
CA PHE A 122 -13.61 -1.64 -9.46
C PHE A 122 -12.12 -1.55 -9.07
N CYS A 123 -11.85 -1.60 -7.76
CA CYS A 123 -10.51 -1.53 -7.13
C CYS A 123 -9.68 -0.30 -7.53
N ALA A 124 -10.30 0.82 -7.89
CA ALA A 124 -9.59 1.96 -8.47
C ALA A 124 -8.45 2.51 -7.59
N PHE A 125 -8.63 2.63 -6.27
CA PHE A 125 -7.54 3.09 -5.40
C PHE A 125 -6.38 2.10 -5.38
N GLY A 126 -6.67 0.80 -5.27
CA GLY A 126 -5.63 -0.24 -5.29
C GLY A 126 -4.87 -0.27 -6.62
N LYS A 127 -5.56 -0.09 -7.75
CA LYS A 127 -4.95 0.01 -9.09
C LYS A 127 -4.05 1.25 -9.20
N ALA A 128 -4.52 2.40 -8.72
CA ALA A 128 -3.72 3.63 -8.72
C ALA A 128 -2.46 3.50 -7.85
N LEU A 129 -2.57 2.86 -6.67
CA LEU A 129 -1.44 2.58 -5.81
C LEU A 129 -0.45 1.62 -6.47
N ASN A 130 -0.94 0.53 -7.08
CA ASN A 130 -0.11 -0.44 -7.80
C ASN A 130 0.68 0.23 -8.92
N GLN A 131 0.02 1.03 -9.75
CA GLN A 131 0.68 1.75 -10.84
C GLN A 131 1.74 2.72 -10.29
N TRP A 132 1.40 3.49 -9.25
CA TRP A 132 2.34 4.43 -8.65
C TRP A 132 3.59 3.72 -8.07
N LEU A 133 3.44 2.54 -7.46
CA LEU A 133 4.57 1.75 -6.96
C LEU A 133 5.50 1.28 -8.10
N LEU A 134 4.91 0.77 -9.20
CA LEU A 134 5.66 0.33 -10.38
C LEU A 134 6.37 1.50 -11.08
N ASP A 135 5.71 2.66 -11.20
CA ASP A 135 6.29 3.88 -11.78
C ASP A 135 7.50 4.39 -10.98
N HIS A 136 7.60 4.02 -9.69
CA HIS A 136 8.71 4.33 -8.79
C HIS A 136 9.65 3.14 -8.58
N HIS A 137 9.63 2.14 -9.47
CA HIS A 137 10.54 1.00 -9.53
C HIS A 137 10.42 -0.02 -8.40
N ALA A 138 9.35 0.02 -7.60
CA ALA A 138 9.07 -1.06 -6.66
C ALA A 138 8.84 -2.38 -7.41
N GLN A 139 9.33 -3.49 -6.85
CA GLN A 139 9.28 -4.81 -7.47
C GLN A 139 8.08 -5.60 -6.95
N PRO A 140 7.11 -5.97 -7.79
CA PRO A 140 6.01 -6.82 -7.34
C PRO A 140 6.54 -8.23 -7.06
N LEU A 141 6.18 -8.78 -5.89
CA LEU A 141 6.44 -10.18 -5.53
C LEU A 141 5.62 -11.13 -6.41
N PHE A 142 4.43 -10.68 -6.80
CA PHE A 142 3.46 -11.39 -7.64
C PHE A 142 2.41 -10.40 -8.15
N ASP A 143 1.56 -10.83 -9.09
CA ASP A 143 0.47 -10.02 -9.62
C ASP A 143 -0.51 -9.58 -8.53
N ALA A 144 -0.89 -8.30 -8.54
CA ALA A 144 -1.86 -7.76 -7.59
C ALA A 144 -3.18 -8.54 -7.62
N VAL A 145 -3.70 -8.88 -6.45
CA VAL A 145 -4.95 -9.62 -6.29
C VAL A 145 -6.11 -8.65 -6.09
N TRP A 146 -7.11 -8.72 -6.96
CA TRP A 146 -8.30 -7.87 -6.91
C TRP A 146 -9.51 -8.64 -6.38
N VAL A 147 -9.99 -8.28 -5.20
CA VAL A 147 -11.09 -8.94 -4.50
C VAL A 147 -12.39 -8.21 -4.77
N ASP A 148 -13.36 -8.92 -5.33
CA ASP A 148 -14.74 -8.45 -5.38
C ASP A 148 -15.42 -8.72 -4.04
N GLN A 149 -15.78 -7.65 -3.34
CA GLN A 149 -16.31 -7.62 -1.98
C GLN A 149 -15.42 -8.37 -0.98
N MET A 150 -15.69 -9.64 -0.74
CA MET A 150 -14.94 -10.54 0.15
C MET A 150 -14.88 -11.95 -0.46
N ASP A 151 -14.78 -12.03 -1.79
CA ASP A 151 -14.66 -13.30 -2.51
C ASP A 151 -13.53 -14.15 -1.92
N GLN A 152 -13.91 -15.35 -1.44
CA GLN A 152 -13.02 -16.22 -0.69
C GLN A 152 -11.96 -16.88 -1.59
N ALA A 153 -12.25 -17.06 -2.87
CA ALA A 153 -11.30 -17.66 -3.82
C ALA A 153 -10.11 -16.71 -4.07
N ALA A 154 -10.40 -15.42 -4.28
CA ALA A 154 -9.38 -14.39 -4.41
C ALA A 154 -8.55 -14.24 -3.12
N ILE A 155 -9.20 -14.23 -1.95
CA ILE A 155 -8.52 -14.15 -0.65
C ILE A 155 -7.63 -15.38 -0.40
N THR A 156 -8.10 -16.58 -0.75
CA THR A 156 -7.29 -17.81 -0.66
C THR A 156 -6.09 -17.75 -1.58
N THR A 157 -6.26 -17.22 -2.79
CA THR A 157 -5.17 -17.00 -3.75
C THR A 157 -4.12 -16.05 -3.19
N TRP A 158 -4.55 -14.95 -2.57
CA TRP A 158 -3.67 -14.03 -1.85
C TRP A 158 -2.81 -14.75 -0.80
N TYR A 159 -3.41 -15.55 0.07
CA TYR A 159 -2.64 -16.27 1.09
C TYR A 159 -1.61 -17.24 0.51
N LYS A 160 -1.96 -17.95 -0.57
CA LYS A 160 -1.02 -18.84 -1.26
C LYS A 160 0.17 -18.08 -1.85
N LEU A 161 -0.09 -16.95 -2.50
CA LEU A 161 0.95 -16.11 -3.09
C LEU A 161 1.88 -15.53 -2.02
N VAL A 162 1.31 -15.03 -0.91
CA VAL A 162 2.09 -14.54 0.24
C VAL A 162 2.97 -15.66 0.79
N GLN A 163 2.44 -16.87 1.01
CA GLN A 163 3.23 -18.00 1.51
C GLN A 163 4.37 -18.41 0.57
N SER A 164 4.19 -18.27 -0.75
CA SER A 164 5.25 -18.59 -1.72
C SER A 164 6.33 -17.50 -1.85
N ALA A 165 6.08 -16.31 -1.30
CA ALA A 165 6.99 -15.17 -1.37
C ALA A 165 7.88 -15.01 -0.11
N ILE A 166 7.69 -15.89 0.89
CA ILE A 166 8.50 -16.01 2.10
C ILE A 166 9.62 -17.01 1.84
#